data_AF-A0AAW3B646-F1
#
_entry.id   AF-A0AAW3B646-F1
#
_cell.length_a   1.000
_cell.length_b   1.000
_cell.length_c   1.000
_cell.angle_alpha   90.00
_cell.angle_beta   90.00
_cell.angle_gamma   90.00
#
_symmetry.space_group_name_H-M   'P 1'
#
loop_
_entity.id
_entity.type
_entity.pdbx_description
1 polymer ?
#
loop_
_entity_poly.entity_id
_entity_poly.type
_entity_poly.pdbx_seq_one_letter_code
_entity_poly.pdbx_strand_id
1 'polypeptide(L)'
;MRGASASSSSSLQAAAPVALPPLRCPGGPRVKAEGIKQLYKVPHAGFLAKYDQRFMLNLKLTHQLVSYLSRTTLTTPDKVLVELGPGVGTLTRSLLTRPCVGVLGVEVDERFNPHLEQIRNYTNQKFQWVTADVLKVDELELLRSAFPRFVKANMRRPPSPGHETSEANAAAGADAGSGSQRAGFTGDAGEHDTEGYEGAPLRSAQRERLLRQRRARKPHLHSYATNRTGAGGAADPGTATSPNPAFDVTNHWWSNGNAKVEVIANLPFAIITELLMRYAVDCAQHRGLFAFGRVPVHIFAQREVAERILAPAGSVEFSRLSVLCQCFFHVRLKQTFVDQTYYPRTEVEGAMLTLEPRSVPLAHDLDASTLIHFTNLLMKPGLRAATVHKSLSRFAPAELVQYMLQELRMDGAMTVLDLSVVEVTRLASLWQQFVTMSQQQPQHGDDGTEADAGTAAPDIPMAPCSSPL
;
A
#
# COMPACT_ATOMS: atom_id res chain seq x y z
N MET A 1 -61.30 -40.76 -13.83
CA MET A 1 -60.11 -40.39 -14.62
C MET A 1 -59.94 -38.87 -14.60
N ARG A 2 -58.92 -38.37 -13.90
CA ARG A 2 -58.06 -37.20 -14.21
C ARG A 2 -57.25 -36.91 -12.95
N GLY A 3 -56.01 -37.39 -12.95
CA GLY A 3 -55.01 -37.10 -11.92
C GLY A 3 -54.31 -35.79 -12.22
N ALA A 4 -54.07 -34.99 -11.18
CA ALA A 4 -53.20 -33.83 -11.20
C ALA A 4 -51.89 -34.20 -10.49
N SER A 5 -50.78 -34.16 -11.21
CA SER A 5 -49.43 -34.39 -10.68
C SER A 5 -48.86 -33.09 -10.11
N ALA A 6 -48.66 -33.03 -8.80
CA ALA A 6 -47.89 -31.99 -8.15
C ALA A 6 -46.42 -32.42 -8.06
N SER A 7 -45.53 -31.76 -8.81
CA SER A 7 -44.08 -31.92 -8.69
C SER A 7 -43.51 -30.87 -7.74
N SER A 8 -42.97 -31.33 -6.62
CA SER A 8 -42.20 -30.57 -5.64
C SER A 8 -40.85 -30.13 -6.20
N SER A 9 -40.53 -28.84 -6.14
CA SER A 9 -39.16 -28.33 -6.29
C SER A 9 -38.77 -27.52 -5.05
N SER A 10 -37.91 -28.10 -4.21
CA SER A 10 -37.30 -27.41 -3.07
C SER A 10 -36.24 -26.42 -3.58
N SER A 11 -36.56 -25.13 -3.56
CA SER A 11 -35.60 -24.06 -3.80
C SER A 11 -34.79 -23.81 -2.53
N LEU A 12 -33.50 -24.17 -2.56
CA LEU A 12 -32.50 -23.69 -1.61
C LEU A 12 -32.41 -22.16 -1.73
N GLN A 13 -33.04 -21.45 -0.80
CA GLN A 13 -32.87 -20.00 -0.65
C GLN A 13 -31.44 -19.73 -0.18
N ALA A 14 -30.66 -19.04 -1.01
CA ALA A 14 -29.40 -18.44 -0.59
C ALA A 14 -29.69 -17.45 0.54
N ALA A 15 -29.20 -17.77 1.75
CA ALA A 15 -29.38 -16.93 2.92
C ALA A 15 -28.74 -15.55 2.67
N ALA A 16 -29.52 -14.49 2.84
CA ALA A 16 -29.00 -13.13 2.87
C ALA A 16 -27.89 -13.03 3.94
N PRO A 17 -26.81 -12.27 3.70
CA PRO A 17 -25.76 -12.10 4.70
C PRO A 17 -26.35 -11.46 5.95
N VAL A 18 -26.51 -12.26 7.00
CA VAL A 18 -26.96 -11.79 8.31
C VAL A 18 -25.90 -10.82 8.81
N ALA A 19 -26.21 -9.52 8.82
CA ALA A 19 -25.36 -8.52 9.42
C ALA A 19 -25.20 -8.84 10.91
N LEU A 20 -24.05 -9.40 11.28
CA LEU A 20 -23.74 -9.69 12.68
C LEU A 20 -23.75 -8.36 13.45
N PRO A 21 -24.48 -8.26 14.58
CA PRO A 21 -24.44 -7.06 15.39
C PRO A 21 -22.98 -6.77 15.79
N PRO A 22 -22.53 -5.49 15.75
CA PRO A 22 -21.17 -5.15 16.13
C PRO A 22 -20.90 -5.64 17.55
N LEU A 23 -19.76 -6.32 17.72
CA LEU A 23 -19.33 -6.83 19.01
C LEU A 23 -19.18 -5.62 19.96
N ARG A 24 -19.64 -5.76 21.20
CA ARG A 24 -19.35 -4.73 22.22
C ARG A 24 -17.86 -4.73 22.51
N CYS A 25 -17.32 -3.56 22.83
CA CYS A 25 -15.93 -3.40 23.25
C CYS A 25 -15.62 -4.39 24.38
N PRO A 26 -14.56 -5.23 24.26
CA PRO A 26 -14.22 -6.17 25.30
C PRO A 26 -14.09 -5.43 26.64
N GLY A 27 -14.81 -5.92 27.65
CA GLY A 27 -14.78 -5.39 29.01
C GLY A 27 -13.43 -5.59 29.70
N GLY A 28 -13.36 -5.21 30.97
CA GLY A 28 -12.18 -5.43 31.81
C GLY A 28 -11.34 -4.18 32.09
N PRO A 29 -10.26 -4.34 32.89
CA PRO A 29 -9.43 -3.23 33.33
C PRO A 29 -8.78 -2.52 32.14
N ARG A 30 -8.83 -1.18 32.16
CA ARG A 30 -8.16 -0.33 31.17
C ARG A 30 -6.94 0.30 31.81
N VAL A 31 -5.80 0.25 31.12
CA VAL A 31 -4.59 0.90 31.59
C VAL A 31 -4.73 2.40 31.37
N LYS A 32 -4.69 3.17 32.46
CA LYS A 32 -4.65 4.63 32.44
C LYS A 32 -3.20 5.11 32.49
N ALA A 33 -3.01 6.42 32.33
CA ALA A 33 -1.69 7.08 32.43
C ALA A 33 -0.87 6.64 33.66
N GLU A 34 -1.49 6.57 34.85
CA GLU A 34 -0.82 6.09 36.07
C GLU A 34 -0.34 4.64 35.96
N GLY A 35 -1.14 3.77 35.33
CA GLY A 35 -0.76 2.38 35.10
C GLY A 35 0.45 2.26 34.17
N ILE A 36 0.54 3.09 33.13
CA ILE A 36 1.74 3.15 32.26
C ILE A 36 2.97 3.56 33.08
N LYS A 37 2.86 4.60 33.89
CA LYS A 37 3.98 5.05 34.73
C LYS A 37 4.45 3.99 35.70
N GLN A 38 3.52 3.29 36.35
CA GLN A 38 3.82 2.17 37.25
C GLN A 38 4.52 1.03 36.51
N LEU A 39 4.02 0.68 35.33
CA LEU A 39 4.59 -0.38 34.50
C LEU A 39 6.04 -0.09 34.07
N TYR A 40 6.33 1.17 33.77
CA TYR A 40 7.66 1.64 33.39
C TYR A 40 8.52 2.07 34.58
N LYS A 41 7.98 2.06 35.80
CA LYS A 41 8.63 2.53 37.04
C LYS A 41 9.18 3.96 36.92
N VAL A 42 8.42 4.85 36.29
CA VAL A 42 8.81 6.25 36.07
C VAL A 42 7.95 7.21 36.91
N PRO A 43 8.53 8.29 37.46
CA PRO A 43 7.78 9.21 38.31
C PRO A 43 6.82 10.11 37.52
N HIS A 44 7.18 10.47 36.28
CA HIS A 44 6.39 11.33 35.42
C HIS A 44 6.53 10.99 33.94
N ALA A 45 5.56 11.44 33.13
CA ALA A 45 5.41 11.12 31.72
C ALA A 45 6.62 11.50 30.85
N GLY A 46 7.38 12.54 31.22
CA GLY A 46 8.55 13.00 30.47
C GLY A 46 9.63 11.94 30.24
N PHE A 47 9.78 10.96 31.12
CA PHE A 47 10.73 9.86 30.92
C PHE A 47 10.34 8.95 29.75
N LEU A 48 9.03 8.71 29.57
CA LEU A 48 8.52 7.91 28.44
C LEU A 48 8.73 8.66 27.12
N ALA A 49 8.42 9.96 27.11
CA ALA A 49 8.56 10.81 25.93
C ALA A 49 10.03 10.89 25.47
N LYS A 50 10.98 10.92 26.41
CA LYS A 50 12.42 10.92 26.11
C LYS A 50 12.88 9.69 25.32
N TYR A 51 12.23 8.54 25.51
CA TYR A 51 12.52 7.30 24.78
C TYR A 51 11.51 7.02 23.66
N ASP A 52 10.82 8.06 23.19
CA ASP A 52 9.79 8.03 22.15
C ASP A 52 8.66 7.00 22.38
N GLN A 53 8.36 6.71 23.65
CA GLN A 53 7.27 5.82 24.05
C GLN A 53 5.96 6.60 24.10
N ARG A 54 5.07 6.34 23.13
CA ARG A 54 3.78 7.05 22.98
C ARG A 54 2.64 6.05 22.84
N PHE A 55 1.69 6.08 23.77
CA PHE A 55 0.60 5.11 23.87
C PHE A 55 -0.73 5.75 23.53
N MET A 56 -1.48 5.16 22.60
CA MET A 56 -2.83 5.58 22.31
C MET A 56 -3.79 5.05 23.39
N LEU A 57 -4.22 5.92 24.31
CA LEU A 57 -5.11 5.54 25.43
C LEU A 57 -6.58 5.93 25.21
N ASN A 58 -6.86 6.72 24.18
CA ASN A 58 -8.19 7.25 23.91
C ASN A 58 -9.07 6.24 23.16
N LEU A 59 -10.00 5.58 23.88
CA LEU A 59 -10.95 4.64 23.28
C LEU A 59 -11.93 5.31 22.30
N LYS A 60 -12.34 6.55 22.54
CA LYS A 60 -13.24 7.26 21.61
C LYS A 60 -12.58 7.40 20.24
N LEU A 61 -11.31 7.80 20.22
CA LEU A 61 -10.53 7.90 18.99
C LEU A 61 -10.38 6.54 18.31
N THR A 62 -9.87 5.53 19.02
CA THR A 62 -9.67 4.19 18.40
C THR A 62 -10.98 3.61 17.86
N HIS A 63 -12.10 3.79 18.56
CA HIS A 63 -13.41 3.38 18.06
C HIS A 63 -13.86 4.17 16.82
N GLN A 64 -13.58 5.48 16.74
CA GLN A 64 -13.86 6.29 15.56
C GLN A 64 -13.04 5.80 14.35
N LEU A 65 -11.74 5.56 14.55
CA LEU A 65 -10.83 5.06 13.52
C LEU A 65 -11.26 3.68 13.01
N VAL A 66 -11.55 2.75 13.91
CA VAL A 66 -12.03 1.42 13.53
C VAL A 66 -13.42 1.45 12.88
N SER A 67 -14.29 2.37 13.29
CA SER A 67 -15.58 2.57 12.62
C SER A 67 -15.40 3.08 11.19
N TYR A 68 -14.41 3.93 10.94
CA TYR A 68 -14.04 4.34 9.59
C TYR A 68 -13.55 3.14 8.75
N LEU A 69 -12.65 2.33 9.30
CA LEU A 69 -12.17 1.11 8.61
C LEU A 69 -13.31 0.16 8.25
N SER A 70 -14.28 -0.02 9.15
CA SER A 70 -15.45 -0.90 8.89
C SER A 70 -16.36 -0.45 7.76
N ARG A 71 -16.29 0.81 7.35
CA ARG A 71 -17.05 1.35 6.21
C ARG A 71 -16.26 1.34 4.91
N THR A 72 -14.97 1.02 4.95
CA THR A 72 -14.06 1.18 3.81
C THR A 72 -13.37 -0.13 3.46
N THR A 73 -12.56 -0.67 4.37
CA THR A 73 -11.72 -1.85 4.13
C THR A 73 -12.19 -3.06 4.93
N LEU A 74 -12.61 -2.89 6.18
CA LEU A 74 -13.15 -3.93 7.07
C LEU A 74 -14.65 -4.19 6.89
N THR A 75 -15.08 -4.36 5.65
CA THR A 75 -16.51 -4.48 5.29
C THR A 75 -17.07 -5.90 5.44
N THR A 76 -16.22 -6.91 5.61
CA THR A 76 -16.62 -8.32 5.71
C THR A 76 -16.12 -8.97 7.00
N PRO A 77 -16.89 -9.89 7.60
CA PRO A 77 -16.57 -10.50 8.90
C PRO A 77 -15.49 -11.59 8.82
N ASP A 78 -15.10 -11.99 7.61
CA ASP A 78 -14.22 -13.11 7.32
C ASP A 78 -12.74 -12.73 7.26
N LYS A 79 -12.38 -11.60 7.88
CA LYS A 79 -11.00 -11.10 7.93
C LYS A 79 -10.28 -11.47 9.21
N VAL A 80 -8.97 -11.69 9.13
CA VAL A 80 -8.05 -11.65 10.27
C VAL A 80 -7.32 -10.30 10.24
N LEU A 81 -7.24 -9.66 11.40
CA LEU A 81 -6.54 -8.39 11.57
C LEU A 81 -5.17 -8.63 12.20
N VAL A 82 -4.13 -8.01 11.64
CA VAL A 82 -2.78 -8.07 12.20
C VAL A 82 -2.47 -6.70 12.80
N GLU A 83 -2.34 -6.63 14.12
CA GLU A 83 -2.01 -5.42 14.86
C GLU A 83 -0.52 -5.43 15.25
N LEU A 84 0.23 -4.47 14.72
CA LEU A 84 1.65 -4.29 15.02
C LEU A 84 1.80 -3.23 16.11
N GLY A 85 2.29 -3.66 17.29
CA GLY A 85 2.39 -2.83 18.50
C GLY A 85 1.04 -2.59 19.19
N PRO A 86 0.35 -3.63 19.70
CA PRO A 86 -0.91 -3.47 20.41
C PRO A 86 -0.77 -2.66 21.73
N GLY A 87 0.42 -2.67 22.35
CA GLY A 87 0.70 -2.01 23.62
C GLY A 87 -0.27 -2.44 24.72
N VAL A 88 -0.91 -1.46 25.36
CA VAL A 88 -1.95 -1.73 26.38
C VAL A 88 -3.29 -2.26 25.82
N GLY A 89 -3.39 -2.39 24.49
CA GLY A 89 -4.53 -2.99 23.80
C GLY A 89 -5.75 -2.08 23.66
N THR A 90 -5.59 -0.75 23.74
CA THR A 90 -6.69 0.20 23.49
C THR A 90 -7.25 0.05 22.08
N LEU A 91 -6.36 0.00 21.07
CA LEU A 91 -6.73 -0.17 19.68
C LEU A 91 -7.22 -1.61 19.43
N THR A 92 -6.54 -2.62 19.98
CA THR A 92 -6.98 -4.02 20.00
C THR A 92 -8.43 -4.18 20.43
N ARG A 93 -8.84 -3.57 21.55
CA ARG A 93 -10.22 -3.60 22.03
C ARG A 93 -11.20 -3.00 21.03
N SER A 94 -10.83 -1.89 20.39
CA SER A 94 -11.63 -1.27 19.35
C SER A 94 -11.73 -2.16 18.10
N LEU A 95 -10.66 -2.80 17.66
CA LEU A 95 -10.64 -3.74 16.54
C LEU A 95 -11.59 -4.92 16.79
N LEU A 96 -11.54 -5.49 17.99
CA LEU A 96 -12.40 -6.61 18.42
C LEU A 96 -13.88 -6.26 18.56
N THR A 97 -14.26 -4.98 18.39
CA THR A 97 -15.69 -4.58 18.28
C THR A 97 -16.27 -4.84 16.90
N ARG A 98 -15.42 -5.16 15.93
CA ARG A 98 -15.85 -5.44 14.57
C ARG A 98 -15.94 -6.93 14.34
N PRO A 99 -16.94 -7.39 13.56
CA PRO A 99 -16.96 -8.75 13.06
C PRO A 99 -15.64 -9.04 12.34
N CYS A 100 -14.89 -10.00 12.86
CA CYS A 100 -13.65 -10.52 12.30
C CYS A 100 -13.47 -11.96 12.80
N VAL A 101 -12.62 -12.71 12.10
CA VAL A 101 -12.18 -14.05 12.51
C VAL A 101 -11.36 -13.95 13.80
N GLY A 102 -10.48 -12.94 13.88
CA GLY A 102 -9.66 -12.68 15.05
C GLY A 102 -8.65 -11.57 14.81
N VAL A 103 -7.91 -11.24 15.87
CA VAL A 103 -6.82 -10.25 15.84
C VAL A 103 -5.54 -10.93 16.31
N LEU A 104 -4.47 -10.83 15.51
CA LEU A 104 -3.11 -11.23 15.85
C LEU A 104 -2.30 -9.97 16.22
N GLY A 105 -1.79 -9.91 17.45
CA GLY A 105 -0.86 -8.87 17.90
C GLY A 105 0.61 -9.28 17.77
N VAL A 106 1.47 -8.36 17.38
CA VAL A 106 2.94 -8.48 17.54
C VAL A 106 3.41 -7.37 18.46
N GLU A 107 3.86 -7.72 19.66
CA GLU A 107 4.27 -6.76 20.70
C GLU A 107 5.71 -7.02 21.12
N VAL A 108 6.55 -5.99 21.13
CA VAL A 108 7.95 -6.15 21.55
C VAL A 108 8.10 -6.05 23.06
N ASP A 109 7.22 -5.32 23.73
CA ASP A 109 7.31 -5.03 25.16
C ASP A 109 6.49 -6.01 26.02
N GLU A 110 7.19 -6.98 26.61
CA GLU A 110 6.63 -8.00 27.50
C GLU A 110 5.85 -7.45 28.69
N ARG A 111 6.11 -6.21 29.10
CA ARG A 111 5.38 -5.59 30.21
C ARG A 111 3.88 -5.52 29.95
N PHE A 112 3.45 -5.52 28.70
CA PHE A 112 2.03 -5.52 28.34
C PHE A 112 1.38 -6.91 28.37
N ASN A 113 2.16 -8.00 28.45
CA ASN A 113 1.64 -9.37 28.40
C ASN A 113 0.48 -9.64 29.37
N PRO A 114 0.51 -9.22 30.65
CA PRO A 114 -0.62 -9.42 31.55
C PRO A 114 -1.91 -8.73 31.09
N HIS A 115 -1.82 -7.57 30.42
CA HIS A 115 -2.97 -6.85 29.89
C HIS A 115 -3.49 -7.48 28.59
N LEU A 116 -2.59 -7.92 27.72
CA LEU A 116 -2.92 -8.63 26.48
C LEU A 116 -3.59 -9.98 26.77
N GLU A 117 -3.11 -10.70 27.79
CA GLU A 117 -3.70 -11.93 28.31
C GLU A 117 -5.15 -11.72 28.76
N GLN A 118 -5.42 -10.63 29.47
CA GLN A 118 -6.79 -10.27 29.87
C GLN A 118 -7.69 -10.08 28.65
N ILE A 119 -7.23 -9.37 27.61
CA ILE A 119 -8.01 -9.16 26.37
C ILE A 119 -8.31 -10.50 25.69
N ARG A 120 -7.32 -11.39 25.59
CA ARG A 120 -7.49 -12.75 25.05
C ARG A 120 -8.57 -13.53 25.79
N ASN A 121 -8.55 -13.51 27.13
CA ASN A 121 -9.53 -14.19 27.96
C ASN A 121 -10.93 -13.60 27.83
N TYR A 122 -11.07 -12.26 27.83
CA TYR A 122 -12.37 -11.60 27.64
C TYR A 122 -12.97 -11.77 26.25
N THR A 123 -12.15 -12.12 25.26
CA THR A 123 -12.59 -12.29 23.86
C THR A 123 -12.68 -13.75 23.45
N ASN A 124 -12.65 -14.67 24.42
CA ASN A 124 -12.76 -16.10 24.18
C ASN A 124 -11.75 -16.57 23.12
N GLN A 125 -10.50 -16.15 23.26
CA GLN A 125 -9.36 -16.48 22.38
C GLN A 125 -9.43 -15.87 20.96
N LYS A 126 -10.34 -14.92 20.69
CA LYS A 126 -10.35 -14.19 19.40
C LYS A 126 -9.13 -13.29 19.22
N PHE A 127 -8.53 -12.83 20.31
CA PHE A 127 -7.26 -12.13 20.30
C PHE A 127 -6.13 -13.08 20.66
N GLN A 128 -5.08 -13.10 19.85
CA GLN A 128 -3.84 -13.80 20.12
C GLN A 128 -2.69 -12.83 19.90
N TRP A 129 -1.56 -12.99 20.59
CA TRP A 129 -0.39 -12.18 20.35
C TRP A 129 0.90 -12.99 20.50
N VAL A 130 1.97 -12.44 19.96
CA VAL A 130 3.33 -12.94 20.10
C VAL A 130 4.20 -11.81 20.63
N THR A 131 5.03 -12.12 21.62
CA THR A 131 6.06 -11.17 22.07
C THR A 131 7.26 -11.26 21.13
N ALA A 132 7.43 -10.26 20.25
CA ALA A 132 8.53 -10.21 19.30
C ALA A 132 8.74 -8.81 18.72
N ASP A 133 9.93 -8.60 18.16
CA ASP A 133 10.25 -7.45 17.31
C ASP A 133 9.63 -7.62 15.92
N VAL A 134 8.75 -6.70 15.53
CA VAL A 134 8.04 -6.73 14.25
C VAL A 134 8.96 -6.72 13.02
N LEU A 135 10.20 -6.22 13.17
CA LEU A 135 11.16 -6.19 12.09
C LEU A 135 11.90 -7.53 11.91
N LYS A 136 11.73 -8.47 12.84
CA LYS A 136 12.49 -9.74 12.89
C LYS A 136 11.62 -10.99 12.81
N VAL A 137 10.33 -10.84 12.53
CA VAL A 137 9.38 -11.95 12.46
C VAL A 137 8.81 -12.11 11.06
N ASP A 138 8.45 -13.34 10.74
CA ASP A 138 7.58 -13.64 9.61
C ASP A 138 6.12 -13.71 10.09
N GLU A 139 5.35 -12.66 9.82
CA GLU A 139 3.95 -12.58 10.25
C GLU A 139 3.05 -13.65 9.61
N LEU A 140 3.43 -14.19 8.45
CA LEU A 140 2.69 -15.30 7.83
C LEU A 140 2.83 -16.57 8.67
N GLU A 141 4.02 -16.87 9.18
CA GLU A 141 4.24 -18.02 10.06
C GLU A 141 3.53 -17.84 11.41
N LEU A 142 3.51 -16.61 11.95
CA LEU A 142 2.71 -16.32 13.15
C LEU A 142 1.21 -16.53 12.89
N LEU A 143 0.69 -16.08 11.74
CA LEU A 143 -0.69 -16.33 11.33
C LEU A 143 -0.99 -17.82 11.14
N ARG A 144 -0.05 -18.60 10.57
CA ARG A 144 -0.20 -20.07 10.43
C ARG A 144 -0.37 -20.74 11.79
N SER A 145 0.40 -20.31 12.78
CA SER A 145 0.34 -20.83 14.13
C SER A 145 -0.97 -20.46 14.83
N ALA A 146 -1.36 -19.18 14.78
CA ALA A 146 -2.53 -18.65 15.49
C ALA A 146 -3.88 -19.00 14.83
N PHE A 147 -3.93 -19.02 13.49
CA PHE A 147 -5.15 -19.19 12.71
C PHE A 147 -4.98 -20.19 11.54
N PRO A 148 -4.57 -21.45 11.78
CA PRO A 148 -4.17 -22.39 10.73
C PRO A 148 -5.27 -22.68 9.70
N ARG A 149 -6.52 -22.83 10.16
CA ARG A 149 -7.68 -23.07 9.28
C ARG A 149 -7.94 -21.88 8.34
N PHE A 150 -7.80 -20.66 8.86
CA PHE A 150 -7.98 -19.44 8.08
C PHE A 150 -6.88 -19.34 7.01
N VAL A 151 -5.62 -19.55 7.38
CA VAL A 151 -4.50 -19.47 6.44
C VAL A 151 -4.66 -20.49 5.31
N LYS A 152 -4.97 -21.75 5.64
CA LYS A 152 -5.18 -22.80 4.64
C LYS A 152 -6.29 -22.48 3.65
N ALA A 153 -7.35 -21.80 4.08
CA ALA A 153 -8.51 -21.49 3.26
C ALA A 153 -8.36 -20.22 2.41
N ASN A 154 -7.52 -19.26 2.83
CA ASN A 154 -7.50 -17.90 2.25
C ASN A 154 -6.16 -17.50 1.62
N MET A 155 -5.09 -18.26 1.82
CA MET A 155 -3.84 -18.03 1.09
C MET A 155 -4.08 -18.20 -0.40
N ARG A 156 -3.65 -17.19 -1.16
CA ARG A 156 -3.71 -17.26 -2.61
C ARG A 156 -2.50 -18.03 -3.10
N ARG A 157 -2.69 -18.79 -4.17
CA ARG A 157 -1.60 -19.47 -4.86
C ARG A 157 -1.33 -18.69 -6.14
N PRO A 158 -0.09 -18.29 -6.41
CA PRO A 158 0.26 -17.87 -7.76
C PRO A 158 -0.02 -19.06 -8.71
N PRO A 159 -0.46 -18.80 -9.95
CA PRO A 159 -0.63 -19.87 -10.93
C PRO A 159 0.69 -20.64 -11.06
N SER A 160 0.62 -21.97 -10.96
CA SER A 160 1.80 -22.80 -11.20
C SER A 160 2.26 -22.57 -12.65
N PRO A 161 3.56 -22.39 -12.91
CA PRO A 161 4.06 -22.31 -14.28
C PRO A 161 3.75 -23.64 -14.97
N GLY A 162 2.68 -23.68 -15.77
CA GLY A 162 2.23 -24.87 -16.50
C GLY A 162 0.76 -25.28 -16.36
N HIS A 163 -0.09 -24.60 -15.58
CA HIS A 163 -1.53 -24.89 -15.54
C HIS A 163 -2.37 -23.64 -15.80
N GLU A 164 -2.54 -23.31 -17.09
CA GLU A 164 -3.70 -22.56 -17.54
C GLU A 164 -4.90 -23.51 -17.58
N THR A 165 -5.78 -23.45 -16.59
CA THR A 165 -7.07 -24.13 -16.65
C THR A 165 -8.19 -23.10 -16.53
N SER A 166 -8.78 -22.77 -17.68
CA SER A 166 -10.21 -22.87 -17.96
C SER A 166 -11.18 -22.69 -16.77
N GLU A 167 -11.27 -21.48 -16.22
CA GLU A 167 -12.45 -21.05 -15.46
C GLU A 167 -12.83 -19.61 -15.88
N ALA A 168 -13.13 -19.43 -17.17
CA ALA A 168 -13.68 -18.18 -17.71
C ALA A 168 -15.15 -18.30 -18.13
N ASN A 169 -15.79 -19.47 -18.02
CA ASN A 169 -17.15 -19.70 -18.49
C ASN A 169 -18.10 -20.10 -17.35
N ALA A 170 -18.45 -19.14 -16.47
CA ALA A 170 -19.57 -19.32 -15.55
C ALA A 170 -20.29 -18.02 -15.14
N ALA A 171 -20.17 -16.94 -15.92
CA ALA A 171 -20.89 -15.69 -15.65
C ALA A 171 -21.36 -14.99 -16.93
N ALA A 172 -22.06 -15.71 -17.81
CA ALA A 172 -22.83 -15.12 -18.89
C ALA A 172 -24.08 -15.98 -19.12
N GLY A 173 -25.22 -15.56 -18.55
CA GLY A 173 -26.50 -16.24 -18.77
C GLY A 173 -27.52 -15.99 -17.66
N ALA A 174 -28.19 -14.85 -17.69
CA ALA A 174 -29.61 -14.74 -17.32
C ALA A 174 -30.13 -13.38 -17.80
N ASP A 175 -31.13 -13.48 -18.67
CA ASP A 175 -31.66 -12.49 -19.59
C ASP A 175 -32.78 -11.62 -18.96
N ALA A 176 -33.08 -10.56 -19.69
CA ALA A 176 -34.20 -9.62 -19.68
C ALA A 176 -35.50 -9.94 -18.89
N GLY A 177 -36.11 -8.85 -18.40
CA GLY A 177 -37.47 -8.51 -18.84
C GLY A 177 -38.55 -8.24 -17.77
N SER A 178 -38.87 -6.96 -17.58
CA SER A 178 -40.18 -6.33 -17.29
C SER A 178 -39.99 -5.20 -16.28
N GLY A 179 -40.60 -4.01 -16.35
CA GLY A 179 -41.65 -3.49 -17.19
C GLY A 179 -42.43 -2.47 -16.35
N SER A 180 -42.36 -1.19 -16.72
CA SER A 180 -43.29 -0.10 -16.37
C SER A 180 -43.37 0.37 -14.90
N GLN A 181 -43.00 1.63 -14.65
CA GLN A 181 -43.97 2.73 -14.40
C GLN A 181 -43.25 4.09 -14.33
N ARG A 182 -43.81 5.07 -15.04
CA ARG A 182 -43.43 6.49 -15.05
C ARG A 182 -44.27 7.27 -14.03
N ALA A 183 -43.63 8.15 -13.27
CA ALA A 183 -44.11 9.45 -12.76
C ALA A 183 -42.88 10.13 -12.14
N GLY A 184 -42.53 11.41 -12.23
CA GLY A 184 -43.07 12.65 -12.78
C GLY A 184 -42.28 13.77 -12.06
N PHE A 185 -41.86 14.83 -12.78
CA PHE A 185 -41.58 16.23 -12.36
C PHE A 185 -41.02 16.50 -10.93
N THR A 186 -39.92 17.22 -10.67
CA THR A 186 -39.54 18.60 -11.03
C THR A 186 -38.05 18.81 -10.74
N GLY A 187 -37.40 19.73 -11.45
CA GLY A 187 -36.06 20.19 -11.14
C GLY A 187 -35.99 21.06 -9.87
N ASP A 188 -34.83 21.07 -9.25
CA ASP A 188 -34.31 22.27 -8.57
C ASP A 188 -32.78 22.23 -8.59
N ALA A 189 -32.20 23.39 -8.85
CA ALA A 189 -30.77 23.63 -8.89
C ALA A 189 -30.32 24.07 -7.50
N GLY A 190 -29.41 23.31 -6.89
CA GLY A 190 -28.78 23.68 -5.62
C GLY A 190 -27.26 23.69 -5.78
N GLU A 191 -26.70 24.89 -5.91
CA GLU A 191 -25.30 25.18 -5.64
C GLU A 191 -24.96 24.82 -4.18
N HIS A 192 -23.83 24.15 -3.97
CA HIS A 192 -23.16 24.13 -2.67
C HIS A 192 -21.64 24.01 -2.83
N ASP A 193 -21.00 25.18 -2.71
CA ASP A 193 -19.81 25.49 -1.94
C ASP A 193 -18.79 24.37 -1.67
N THR A 194 -17.73 24.36 -2.47
CA THR A 194 -16.43 23.82 -2.08
C THR A 194 -15.69 24.87 -1.25
N GLU A 195 -15.73 24.74 0.08
CA GLU A 195 -14.82 25.47 0.97
C GLU A 195 -13.38 24.98 0.81
N GLY A 196 -12.49 25.98 0.72
CA GLY A 196 -11.11 25.85 0.30
C GLY A 196 -10.19 25.23 1.35
N TYR A 197 -9.21 24.48 0.85
CA TYR A 197 -8.00 24.15 1.58
C TYR A 197 -6.96 25.23 1.28
N GLU A 198 -6.79 26.16 2.21
CA GLU A 198 -5.79 27.22 2.17
C GLU A 198 -4.58 26.77 3.02
N GLY A 199 -3.37 26.80 2.45
CA GLY A 199 -2.13 26.71 3.23
C GLY A 199 -1.10 25.67 2.78
N ALA A 200 -0.45 25.92 1.64
CA ALA A 200 0.97 25.59 1.45
C ALA A 200 1.61 26.78 0.73
N PRO A 201 2.79 27.30 1.16
CA PRO A 201 3.37 28.48 0.55
C PRO A 201 3.80 28.18 -0.89
N LEU A 202 3.03 28.71 -1.84
CA LEU A 202 3.39 28.73 -3.26
C LEU A 202 4.61 29.62 -3.44
N ARG A 203 5.69 29.10 -4.02
CA ARG A 203 6.76 29.93 -4.60
C ARG A 203 6.99 29.61 -6.07
N SER A 204 7.00 30.73 -6.81
CA SER A 204 7.06 31.00 -8.25
C SER A 204 5.93 30.40 -9.12
N ALA A 205 4.96 31.26 -9.46
CA ALA A 205 3.90 30.99 -10.43
C ALA A 205 4.43 30.50 -11.80
N GLN A 206 5.69 30.82 -12.11
CA GLN A 206 6.40 30.39 -13.31
C GLN A 206 6.72 28.88 -13.30
N ARG A 207 7.04 28.30 -12.12
CA ARG A 207 7.33 26.87 -11.96
C ARG A 207 6.07 26.03 -11.90
N GLU A 208 5.01 26.54 -11.26
CA GLU A 208 3.69 25.89 -11.29
C GLU A 208 3.12 25.85 -12.71
N ARG A 209 3.33 26.92 -13.49
CA ARG A 209 2.96 26.97 -14.91
C ARG A 209 3.71 25.93 -15.75
N LEU A 210 4.98 25.67 -15.47
CA LEU A 210 5.81 24.67 -16.16
C LEU A 210 5.34 23.23 -15.86
N LEU A 211 4.99 22.93 -14.60
CA LEU A 211 4.43 21.64 -14.19
C LEU A 211 2.99 21.43 -14.73
N ARG A 212 2.15 22.47 -14.76
CA ARG A 212 0.82 22.44 -15.38
C ARG A 212 0.90 22.26 -16.90
N GLN A 213 1.85 22.92 -17.58
CA GLN A 213 2.08 22.76 -19.02
C GLN A 213 2.53 21.34 -19.38
N ARG A 214 3.28 20.65 -18.50
CA ARG A 214 3.63 19.23 -18.66
C ARG A 214 2.44 18.30 -18.43
N ARG A 215 1.57 18.59 -17.45
CA ARG A 215 0.31 17.84 -17.24
C ARG A 215 -0.73 18.04 -18.35
N ALA A 216 -0.67 19.16 -19.07
CA ALA A 216 -1.64 19.50 -20.13
C ALA A 216 -1.43 18.76 -21.46
N ARG A 217 -0.34 17.99 -21.63
CA ARG A 217 -0.15 17.15 -22.83
C ARG A 217 -0.73 15.75 -22.60
N LYS A 218 -2.06 15.65 -22.69
CA LYS A 218 -2.74 14.37 -22.93
C LYS A 218 -2.28 13.82 -24.29
N PRO A 219 -2.01 12.51 -24.44
CA PRO A 219 -2.11 11.86 -25.75
C PRO A 219 -3.57 11.99 -26.21
N HIS A 220 -3.78 12.26 -27.50
CA HIS A 220 -5.08 12.51 -28.11
C HIS A 220 -6.14 11.45 -27.71
N LEU A 221 -7.05 11.80 -26.79
CA LEU A 221 -8.37 11.18 -26.72
C LEU A 221 -9.23 11.87 -27.77
N HIS A 222 -9.61 11.14 -28.81
CA HIS A 222 -10.63 11.57 -29.75
C HIS A 222 -11.95 11.81 -28.99
N SER A 223 -12.49 13.02 -29.15
CA SER A 223 -13.81 13.38 -28.66
C SER A 223 -14.88 12.60 -29.41
N TYR A 224 -15.72 11.85 -28.71
CA TYR A 224 -17.02 11.47 -29.26
C TYR A 224 -18.09 12.38 -28.67
N ALA A 225 -18.45 13.39 -29.46
CA ALA A 225 -19.70 14.11 -29.31
C ALA A 225 -20.83 13.20 -29.83
N THR A 226 -21.89 13.12 -29.05
CA THR A 226 -23.15 12.46 -29.42
C THR A 226 -23.95 13.36 -30.35
N ASN A 227 -24.40 12.84 -31.50
CA ASN A 227 -25.74 13.10 -32.02
C ASN A 227 -26.15 12.18 -33.18
N ARG A 228 -27.22 11.41 -32.90
CA ARG A 228 -28.43 11.14 -33.70
C ARG A 228 -28.37 10.64 -35.17
N THR A 229 -29.05 9.49 -35.34
CA THR A 229 -30.08 9.11 -36.33
C THR A 229 -29.70 8.66 -37.76
N GLY A 230 -30.29 7.51 -38.15
CA GLY A 230 -30.43 6.99 -39.53
C GLY A 230 -29.89 5.56 -39.65
N ALA A 231 -30.69 4.49 -39.43
CA ALA A 231 -31.59 3.84 -40.38
C ALA A 231 -30.89 3.08 -41.54
N GLY A 232 -30.92 1.74 -41.47
CA GLY A 232 -31.08 0.83 -42.61
C GLY A 232 -29.83 0.30 -43.34
N GLY A 233 -29.76 -1.03 -43.52
CA GLY A 233 -29.23 -1.62 -44.76
C GLY A 233 -27.97 -2.50 -44.66
N ALA A 234 -28.20 -3.82 -44.66
CA ALA A 234 -27.53 -4.90 -45.41
C ALA A 234 -25.98 -5.04 -45.49
N ALA A 235 -25.60 -6.32 -45.37
CA ALA A 235 -24.30 -6.99 -45.50
C ALA A 235 -23.39 -6.56 -46.68
N ASP A 236 -22.06 -6.64 -46.52
CA ASP A 236 -21.24 -7.81 -46.90
C ASP A 236 -19.73 -7.55 -46.53
N PRO A 237 -18.73 -8.39 -46.88
CA PRO A 237 -17.96 -9.16 -45.91
C PRO A 237 -16.47 -8.78 -45.87
N GLY A 238 -15.76 -9.20 -44.82
CA GLY A 238 -14.31 -9.20 -44.80
C GLY A 238 -13.69 -8.30 -43.74
N THR A 239 -13.59 -8.83 -42.53
CA THR A 239 -12.28 -9.09 -41.91
C THR A 239 -12.53 -9.97 -40.70
N ALA A 240 -12.10 -11.22 -40.83
CA ALA A 240 -12.18 -12.21 -39.79
C ALA A 240 -11.43 -11.75 -38.53
N THR A 241 -12.08 -11.97 -37.39
CA THR A 241 -11.46 -12.38 -36.12
C THR A 241 -10.35 -13.41 -36.39
N SER A 242 -9.19 -13.46 -35.74
CA SER A 242 -8.80 -13.26 -34.34
C SER A 242 -7.26 -13.47 -34.28
N PRO A 243 -6.58 -13.63 -33.12
CA PRO A 243 -6.64 -12.95 -31.82
C PRO A 243 -5.22 -12.50 -31.39
N ASN A 244 -5.08 -11.71 -30.33
CA ASN A 244 -3.95 -11.98 -29.43
C ASN A 244 -4.47 -12.06 -27.99
N PRO A 245 -4.80 -13.26 -27.50
CA PRO A 245 -5.25 -13.48 -26.14
C PRO A 245 -4.07 -13.49 -25.14
N ALA A 246 -2.83 -13.34 -25.61
CA ALA A 246 -1.63 -13.46 -24.79
C ALA A 246 -1.43 -12.33 -23.76
N PHE A 247 -2.29 -11.31 -23.73
CA PHE A 247 -2.23 -10.23 -22.75
C PHE A 247 -3.42 -10.21 -21.77
N ASP A 248 -4.37 -11.14 -21.93
CA ASP A 248 -5.40 -11.37 -20.92
C ASP A 248 -4.97 -12.54 -20.02
N VAL A 249 -4.86 -12.24 -18.71
CA VAL A 249 -4.75 -13.18 -17.58
C VAL A 249 -3.36 -13.71 -17.19
N THR A 250 -2.65 -13.00 -16.31
CA THR A 250 -1.60 -13.63 -15.46
C THR A 250 -1.64 -13.22 -13.98
N ASN A 251 -2.31 -12.12 -13.60
CA ASN A 251 -2.32 -11.61 -12.21
C ASN A 251 -3.70 -11.59 -11.54
N HIS A 252 -4.71 -12.30 -12.05
CA HIS A 252 -6.04 -12.33 -11.41
C HIS A 252 -6.00 -12.76 -9.94
N TRP A 253 -5.10 -13.68 -9.59
CA TRP A 253 -4.89 -14.10 -8.21
C TRP A 253 -4.44 -12.94 -7.30
N TRP A 254 -3.69 -11.96 -7.83
CA TRP A 254 -3.26 -10.76 -7.10
C TRP A 254 -4.33 -9.65 -7.15
N SER A 255 -4.90 -9.39 -8.34
CA SER A 255 -5.77 -8.25 -8.59
C SER A 255 -7.21 -8.45 -8.10
N ASN A 256 -7.73 -9.68 -8.04
CA ASN A 256 -9.14 -9.95 -7.80
C ASN A 256 -9.47 -10.15 -6.32
N GLY A 257 -10.63 -9.67 -5.89
CA GLY A 257 -11.18 -9.90 -4.55
C GLY A 257 -10.46 -9.15 -3.41
N ASN A 258 -11.20 -8.93 -2.33
CA ASN A 258 -10.64 -8.31 -1.12
C ASN A 258 -9.69 -9.26 -0.42
N ALA A 259 -8.53 -8.75 0.02
CA ALA A 259 -7.66 -9.50 0.90
C ALA A 259 -8.37 -9.80 2.22
N LYS A 260 -8.19 -11.03 2.70
CA LYS A 260 -8.79 -11.50 3.96
C LYS A 260 -7.93 -11.17 5.17
N VAL A 261 -6.75 -10.60 4.94
CA VAL A 261 -5.88 -10.05 5.97
C VAL A 261 -5.85 -8.52 5.81
N GLU A 262 -5.78 -7.82 6.93
CA GLU A 262 -5.60 -6.38 7.00
C GLU A 262 -4.63 -6.03 8.13
N VAL A 263 -3.68 -5.14 7.86
CA VAL A 263 -2.62 -4.77 8.81
C VAL A 263 -2.91 -3.42 9.40
N ILE A 264 -2.74 -3.30 10.71
CA ILE A 264 -2.90 -2.07 11.47
C ILE A 264 -1.63 -1.87 12.29
N ALA A 265 -0.91 -0.78 12.06
CA ALA A 265 0.36 -0.50 12.73
C ALA A 265 0.29 0.83 13.49
N ASN A 266 0.54 0.76 14.80
CA ASN A 266 0.71 1.92 15.67
C ASN A 266 2.11 1.87 16.28
N LEU A 267 3.12 2.15 15.45
CA LEU A 267 4.53 1.95 15.78
C LEU A 267 5.28 3.30 15.79
N PRO A 268 6.42 3.40 16.52
CA PRO A 268 7.31 4.55 16.42
C PRO A 268 7.81 4.78 14.99
N PHE A 269 8.18 6.03 14.66
CA PHE A 269 8.52 6.43 13.29
C PHE A 269 9.69 5.64 12.67
N ALA A 270 10.75 5.41 13.44
CA ALA A 270 11.92 4.65 12.95
C ALA A 270 11.51 3.25 12.49
N ILE A 271 10.66 2.59 13.27
CA ILE A 271 10.14 1.25 12.99
C ILE A 271 9.19 1.27 11.78
N ILE A 272 8.31 2.27 11.68
CA ILE A 272 7.42 2.42 10.49
C ILE A 272 8.22 2.53 9.21
N THR A 273 9.32 3.30 9.21
CA THR A 273 10.11 3.50 8.00
C THR A 273 10.72 2.19 7.51
N GLU A 274 11.32 1.41 8.41
CA GLU A 274 11.90 0.10 8.07
C GLU A 274 10.82 -0.90 7.66
N LEU A 275 9.69 -0.94 8.38
CA LEU A 275 8.53 -1.77 8.06
C LEU A 275 8.02 -1.50 6.64
N LEU A 276 7.85 -0.24 6.26
CA LEU A 276 7.34 0.14 4.94
C LEU A 276 8.32 -0.23 3.82
N MET A 277 9.64 -0.16 4.06
CA MET A 277 10.63 -0.64 3.11
C MET A 277 10.55 -2.16 2.95
N ARG A 278 10.47 -2.92 4.05
CA ARG A 278 10.27 -4.38 4.01
C ARG A 278 8.98 -4.74 3.28
N TYR A 279 7.87 -4.09 3.60
CA TYR A 279 6.57 -4.34 2.97
C TYR A 279 6.53 -3.94 1.51
N ALA A 280 7.30 -2.95 1.05
CA ALA A 280 7.45 -2.66 -0.37
C ALA A 280 8.08 -3.86 -1.10
N VAL A 281 9.13 -4.47 -0.53
CA VAL A 281 9.76 -5.69 -1.06
C VAL A 281 8.79 -6.87 -1.01
N ASP A 282 8.15 -7.10 0.13
CA ASP A 282 7.24 -8.22 0.32
C ASP A 282 6.02 -8.12 -0.61
N CYS A 283 5.51 -6.91 -0.82
CA CYS A 283 4.43 -6.62 -1.76
C CYS A 283 4.86 -6.87 -3.20
N ALA A 284 6.06 -6.43 -3.61
CA ALA A 284 6.56 -6.64 -4.96
C ALA A 284 6.79 -8.13 -5.27
N GLN A 285 7.23 -8.90 -4.28
CA GLN A 285 7.48 -10.34 -4.39
C GLN A 285 6.27 -11.20 -4.02
N HIS A 286 5.16 -10.57 -3.64
CA HIS A 286 3.94 -11.21 -3.13
C HIS A 286 4.17 -12.26 -2.04
N ARG A 287 5.11 -12.01 -1.13
CA ARG A 287 5.49 -12.89 -0.02
C ARG A 287 4.94 -12.39 1.32
N GLY A 288 5.15 -13.18 2.38
CA GLY A 288 4.65 -12.86 3.72
C GLY A 288 3.13 -12.66 3.72
N LEU A 289 2.66 -11.57 4.33
CA LEU A 289 1.23 -11.23 4.36
C LEU A 289 0.65 -10.96 2.97
N PHE A 290 1.44 -10.54 1.98
CA PHE A 290 0.95 -10.27 0.63
C PHE A 290 0.61 -11.55 -0.16
N ALA A 291 0.91 -12.73 0.38
CA ALA A 291 0.37 -13.99 -0.12
C ALA A 291 -1.18 -14.09 -0.03
N PHE A 292 -1.82 -13.21 0.75
CA PHE A 292 -3.28 -13.08 0.82
C PHE A 292 -3.86 -12.10 -0.22
N GLY A 293 -3.03 -11.62 -1.16
CA GLY A 293 -3.36 -10.62 -2.17
C GLY A 293 -3.02 -9.20 -1.72
N ARG A 294 -3.80 -8.22 -2.21
CA ARG A 294 -3.59 -6.79 -1.90
C ARG A 294 -4.02 -6.44 -0.47
N VAL A 295 -3.25 -6.90 0.51
CA VAL A 295 -3.46 -6.64 1.95
C VAL A 295 -3.30 -5.14 2.22
N PRO A 296 -4.37 -4.44 2.66
CA PRO A 296 -4.26 -3.05 3.06
C PRO A 296 -3.44 -2.91 4.34
N VAL A 297 -2.62 -1.87 4.39
CA VAL A 297 -1.81 -1.51 5.56
C VAL A 297 -2.24 -0.14 6.07
N HIS A 298 -2.73 -0.09 7.30
CA HIS A 298 -3.16 1.12 7.98
C HIS A 298 -2.10 1.52 9.00
N ILE A 299 -1.52 2.70 8.83
CA ILE A 299 -0.49 3.18 9.75
C ILE A 299 -0.97 4.42 10.48
N PHE A 300 -0.67 4.47 11.77
CA PHE A 300 -0.80 5.66 12.61
C PHE A 300 0.57 6.27 12.77
N ALA A 301 0.74 7.50 12.31
CA ALA A 301 2.01 8.19 12.36
C ALA A 301 1.80 9.67 12.73
N GLN A 302 2.89 10.38 13.00
CA GLN A 302 2.85 11.83 13.09
C GLN A 302 2.56 12.44 11.71
N ARG A 303 1.96 13.63 11.68
CA ARG A 303 1.59 14.31 10.45
C ARG A 303 2.76 14.53 9.49
N GLU A 304 3.91 14.97 9.98
CA GLU A 304 5.11 15.18 9.15
C GLU A 304 5.51 13.90 8.40
N VAL A 305 5.42 12.74 9.07
CA VAL A 305 5.71 11.44 8.46
C VAL A 305 4.69 11.14 7.36
N ALA A 306 3.41 11.42 7.62
CA ALA A 306 2.37 11.21 6.63
C ALA A 306 2.55 12.13 5.40
N GLU A 307 2.91 13.39 5.62
CA GLU A 307 3.25 14.36 4.58
C GLU A 307 4.46 13.90 3.76
N ARG A 308 5.51 13.37 4.42
CA ARG A 308 6.67 12.79 3.75
C ARG A 308 6.30 11.58 2.89
N ILE A 309 5.43 10.68 3.35
CA ILE A 309 4.97 9.53 2.55
C ILE A 309 4.16 10.01 1.33
N LEU A 310 3.27 10.98 1.51
CA LEU A 310 2.37 11.50 0.47
C LEU A 310 3.01 12.57 -0.43
N ALA A 311 4.23 13.01 -0.11
CA ALA A 311 4.87 14.14 -0.77
C ALA A 311 4.88 13.95 -2.30
N PRO A 312 4.36 14.91 -3.09
CA PRO A 312 4.46 14.86 -4.54
C PRO A 312 5.83 15.37 -5.02
N ALA A 313 6.10 15.15 -6.30
CA ALA A 313 7.21 15.79 -7.00
C ALA A 313 7.19 17.32 -6.81
N GLY A 314 8.36 17.89 -6.59
CA GLY A 314 8.59 19.31 -6.29
C GLY A 314 8.49 19.67 -4.80
N SER A 315 7.97 18.77 -3.96
CA SER A 315 7.88 19.01 -2.51
C SER A 315 9.24 18.88 -1.82
N VAL A 316 9.51 19.71 -0.81
CA VAL A 316 10.68 19.58 0.07
C VAL A 316 10.65 18.31 0.92
N GLU A 317 9.45 17.77 1.16
CA GLU A 317 9.25 16.52 1.88
C GLU A 317 9.44 15.28 0.98
N PHE A 318 9.55 15.47 -0.34
CA PHE A 318 9.78 14.37 -1.26
C PHE A 318 11.10 13.65 -0.93
N SER A 319 10.99 12.33 -0.80
CA SER A 319 12.02 11.48 -0.22
C SER A 319 11.95 10.06 -0.78
N ARG A 320 12.91 9.23 -0.37
CA ARG A 320 12.93 7.80 -0.69
C ARG A 320 11.63 7.10 -0.27
N LEU A 321 11.10 7.44 0.90
CA LEU A 321 9.87 6.85 1.42
C LEU A 321 8.66 7.23 0.55
N SER A 322 8.63 8.46 0.03
CA SER A 322 7.62 8.92 -0.93
C SER A 322 7.64 8.05 -2.19
N VAL A 323 8.82 7.82 -2.75
CA VAL A 323 9.02 6.98 -3.95
C VAL A 323 8.56 5.55 -3.71
N LEU A 324 9.06 4.90 -2.66
CA LEU A 324 8.76 3.49 -2.38
C LEU A 324 7.27 3.28 -2.12
N CYS A 325 6.68 4.05 -1.19
CA CYS A 325 5.28 3.89 -0.84
C CYS A 325 4.35 4.17 -2.04
N GLN A 326 4.59 5.24 -2.79
CA GLN A 326 3.73 5.58 -3.93
C GLN A 326 3.96 4.66 -5.14
N CYS A 327 5.13 4.02 -5.25
CA CYS A 327 5.44 3.04 -6.29
C CYS A 327 4.63 1.75 -6.14
N PHE A 328 4.56 1.21 -4.92
CA PHE A 328 3.91 -0.09 -4.67
C PHE A 328 2.48 0.05 -4.13
N PHE A 329 2.12 1.19 -3.54
CA PHE A 329 0.83 1.41 -2.90
C PHE A 329 0.11 2.64 -3.43
N HIS A 330 -1.22 2.59 -3.40
CA HIS A 330 -2.08 3.76 -3.34
C HIS A 330 -2.16 4.23 -1.89
N VAL A 331 -1.44 5.32 -1.59
CA VAL A 331 -1.44 5.92 -0.26
C VAL A 331 -2.55 6.97 -0.16
N ARG A 332 -3.33 6.93 0.92
CA ARG A 332 -4.39 7.90 1.20
C ARG A 332 -4.35 8.36 2.65
N LEU A 333 -4.37 9.67 2.87
CA LEU A 333 -4.69 10.27 4.17
C LEU A 333 -6.18 10.07 4.44
N LYS A 334 -6.50 9.44 5.57
CA LYS A 334 -7.90 9.14 5.92
C LYS A 334 -8.43 10.08 6.99
N GLN A 335 -7.63 10.33 8.00
CA GLN A 335 -8.01 11.15 9.15
C GLN A 335 -6.77 11.75 9.80
N THR A 336 -6.89 12.98 10.28
CA THR A 336 -5.93 13.55 11.23
C THR A 336 -6.57 13.67 12.61
N PHE A 337 -5.74 13.71 13.64
CA PHE A 337 -6.19 13.83 15.01
C PHE A 337 -5.21 14.69 15.79
N VAL A 338 -5.78 15.58 16.60
CA VAL A 338 -5.05 16.58 17.39
C VAL A 338 -4.50 15.99 18.69
N ASP A 339 -3.67 16.79 19.36
CA ASP A 339 -3.11 16.53 20.69
C ASP A 339 -4.14 16.03 21.71
N GLN A 340 -3.67 15.28 22.72
CA GLN A 340 -4.43 14.58 23.80
C GLN A 340 -4.84 13.13 23.48
N THR A 341 -4.38 12.59 22.35
CA THR A 341 -4.71 11.23 21.91
C THR A 341 -3.71 10.18 22.39
N TYR A 342 -2.46 10.61 22.59
CA TYR A 342 -1.37 9.79 23.11
C TYR A 342 -0.97 10.19 24.53
N TYR A 343 -0.44 9.21 25.26
CA TYR A 343 0.24 9.39 26.52
C TYR A 343 1.70 8.91 26.39
N PRO A 344 2.71 9.70 26.78
CA PRO A 344 2.64 11.11 27.11
C PRO A 344 2.05 11.95 25.97
N ARG A 345 1.54 13.14 26.32
CA ARG A 345 0.95 14.05 25.34
C ARG A 345 2.01 14.41 24.28
N THR A 346 1.61 14.33 23.03
CA THR A 346 2.34 14.87 21.89
C THR A 346 1.84 16.27 21.58
N GLU A 347 2.74 17.13 21.08
CA GLU A 347 2.43 18.46 20.54
C GLU A 347 2.27 18.44 19.00
N VAL A 348 2.52 17.29 18.40
CA VAL A 348 2.49 17.09 16.95
C VAL A 348 1.18 16.41 16.59
N GLU A 349 0.48 16.97 15.59
CA GLU A 349 -0.72 16.37 15.00
C GLU A 349 -0.40 14.96 14.49
N GLY A 350 -1.31 14.01 14.73
CA GLY A 350 -1.19 12.67 14.19
C GLY A 350 -2.10 12.43 12.99
N ALA A 351 -1.76 11.40 12.22
CA ALA A 351 -2.41 11.07 10.97
C ALA A 351 -2.59 9.55 10.84
N MET A 352 -3.72 9.16 10.26
CA MET A 352 -3.99 7.80 9.81
C MET A 352 -3.86 7.74 8.29
N LEU A 353 -2.92 6.93 7.82
CA LEU A 353 -2.75 6.61 6.42
C LEU A 353 -3.26 5.20 6.13
N THR A 354 -3.76 5.00 4.92
CA THR A 354 -4.04 3.69 4.36
C THR A 354 -3.20 3.50 3.10
N LEU A 355 -2.44 2.42 3.05
CA LEU A 355 -1.64 1.98 1.92
C LEU A 355 -2.32 0.75 1.32
N GLU A 356 -2.94 0.92 0.16
CA GLU A 356 -3.56 -0.16 -0.60
C GLU A 356 -2.57 -0.64 -1.68
N PRO A 357 -2.12 -1.90 -1.69
CA PRO A 357 -1.23 -2.39 -2.75
C PRO A 357 -1.82 -2.15 -4.15
N ARG A 358 -0.99 -1.67 -5.07
CA ARG A 358 -1.41 -1.49 -6.46
C ARG A 358 -1.62 -2.82 -7.14
N SER A 359 -2.58 -2.90 -8.06
CA SER A 359 -2.73 -4.07 -8.95
C SER A 359 -1.52 -4.22 -9.87
N VAL A 360 -0.93 -3.10 -10.30
CA VAL A 360 0.32 -3.04 -11.06
C VAL A 360 1.20 -1.95 -10.42
N PRO A 361 2.39 -2.26 -9.89
CA PRO A 361 3.29 -1.26 -9.33
C PRO A 361 3.84 -0.36 -10.43
N LEU A 362 4.26 0.87 -10.07
CA LEU A 362 4.85 1.79 -11.05
C LEU A 362 6.20 1.27 -11.60
N ALA A 363 6.88 0.43 -10.82
CA ALA A 363 8.14 -0.22 -11.15
C ALA A 363 7.93 -1.72 -11.46
N HIS A 364 7.02 -2.05 -12.40
CA HIS A 364 6.65 -3.43 -12.71
C HIS A 364 7.79 -4.31 -13.24
N ASP A 365 8.78 -3.72 -13.91
CA ASP A 365 9.94 -4.44 -14.44
C ASP A 365 11.18 -4.37 -13.53
N LEU A 366 11.05 -3.81 -12.33
CA LEU A 366 12.18 -3.52 -11.44
C LEU A 366 11.97 -4.19 -10.08
N ASP A 367 12.99 -4.91 -9.61
CA ASP A 367 12.97 -5.44 -8.26
C ASP A 367 13.00 -4.31 -7.21
N ALA A 368 12.19 -4.46 -6.16
CA ALA A 368 12.04 -3.45 -5.13
C ALA A 368 13.36 -3.14 -4.40
N SER A 369 14.26 -4.13 -4.21
CA SER A 369 15.57 -3.91 -3.60
C SER A 369 16.45 -3.02 -4.49
N THR A 370 16.34 -3.18 -5.81
CA THR A 370 17.04 -2.34 -6.79
C THR A 370 16.55 -0.89 -6.70
N LEU A 371 15.22 -0.68 -6.58
CA LEU A 371 14.67 0.68 -6.38
C LEU A 371 15.13 1.29 -5.05
N ILE A 372 15.17 0.50 -3.97
CA ILE A 372 15.67 0.94 -2.66
C ILE A 372 17.13 1.40 -2.78
N HIS A 373 17.97 0.62 -3.46
CA HIS A 373 19.38 0.94 -3.66
C HIS A 373 19.58 2.18 -4.55
N PHE A 374 18.88 2.23 -5.69
CA PHE A 374 18.95 3.38 -6.59
C PHE A 374 18.52 4.67 -5.89
N THR A 375 17.41 4.65 -5.14
CA THR A 375 16.93 5.82 -4.40
C THR A 375 17.86 6.20 -3.23
N ASN A 376 18.57 5.24 -2.61
CA ASN A 376 19.64 5.52 -1.64
C ASN A 376 20.76 6.36 -2.24
N LEU A 377 21.20 6.02 -3.45
CA LEU A 377 22.25 6.74 -4.17
C LEU A 377 21.76 8.10 -4.66
N LEU A 378 20.61 8.13 -5.35
CA LEU A 378 20.05 9.33 -5.97
C LEU A 378 19.63 10.40 -4.95
N MET A 379 19.08 9.98 -3.81
CA MET A 379 18.48 10.89 -2.81
C MET A 379 19.28 10.95 -1.49
N LYS A 380 20.59 10.69 -1.55
CA LYS A 380 21.50 10.83 -0.40
C LYS A 380 21.35 12.22 0.27
N PRO A 381 21.51 12.35 1.60
CA PRO A 381 21.45 13.65 2.26
C PRO A 381 22.29 14.71 1.55
N GLY A 382 21.69 15.87 1.26
CA GLY A 382 22.32 16.96 0.49
C GLY A 382 22.17 16.87 -1.04
N LEU A 383 21.75 15.73 -1.61
CA LEU A 383 21.57 15.58 -3.07
C LEU A 383 20.13 15.78 -3.55
N ARG A 384 19.14 15.78 -2.64
CA ARG A 384 17.72 15.96 -3.03
C ARG A 384 17.50 17.27 -3.81
N ALA A 385 18.11 18.37 -3.36
CA ALA A 385 18.01 19.67 -4.03
C ALA A 385 19.02 19.86 -5.17
N ALA A 386 19.92 18.90 -5.42
CA ALA A 386 20.87 18.96 -6.52
C ALA A 386 20.18 18.63 -7.86
N THR A 387 20.80 19.05 -8.97
CA THR A 387 20.34 18.63 -10.30
C THR A 387 20.41 17.11 -10.45
N VAL A 388 19.50 16.54 -11.24
CA VAL A 388 19.47 15.10 -11.52
C VAL A 388 20.82 14.65 -12.07
N HIS A 389 21.37 15.41 -13.03
CA HIS A 389 22.71 15.19 -13.58
C HIS A 389 23.76 15.09 -12.46
N LYS A 390 23.86 16.11 -11.59
CA LYS A 390 24.85 16.16 -10.51
C LYS A 390 24.72 14.99 -9.54
N SER A 391 23.50 14.52 -9.28
CA SER A 391 23.27 13.37 -8.41
C SER A 391 23.71 12.07 -9.07
N LEU A 392 23.28 11.82 -10.31
CA LEU A 392 23.62 10.62 -11.08
C LEU A 392 25.13 10.50 -11.34
N SER A 393 25.81 11.60 -11.69
CA SER A 393 27.26 11.61 -11.95
C SER A 393 28.13 11.19 -10.77
N ARG A 394 27.56 11.04 -9.56
CA ARG A 394 28.29 10.52 -8.40
C ARG A 394 28.44 9.01 -8.39
N PHE A 395 27.64 8.28 -9.15
CA PHE A 395 27.62 6.81 -9.13
C PHE A 395 27.38 6.16 -10.50
N ALA A 396 27.23 6.96 -11.56
CA ALA A 396 27.03 6.49 -12.92
C ALA A 396 28.02 7.18 -13.89
N PRO A 397 28.53 6.46 -14.91
CA PRO A 397 29.38 7.04 -15.97
C PRO A 397 28.68 8.17 -16.73
N ALA A 398 29.45 9.13 -17.25
CA ALA A 398 28.90 10.33 -17.90
C ALA A 398 28.00 10.00 -19.11
N GLU A 399 28.40 9.00 -19.89
CA GLU A 399 27.68 8.52 -21.06
C GLU A 399 26.30 7.97 -20.68
N LEU A 400 26.24 7.19 -19.59
CA LEU A 400 24.98 6.67 -19.06
C LEU A 400 24.09 7.81 -18.55
N VAL A 401 24.66 8.76 -17.79
CA VAL A 401 23.89 9.91 -17.29
C VAL A 401 23.29 10.70 -18.44
N GLN A 402 24.08 10.98 -19.48
CA GLN A 402 23.61 11.70 -20.66
C GLN A 402 22.49 10.93 -21.37
N TYR A 403 22.66 9.62 -21.58
CA TYR A 403 21.63 8.76 -22.16
C TYR A 403 20.34 8.77 -21.34
N MET A 404 20.40 8.58 -20.02
CA MET A 404 19.24 8.58 -19.13
C MET A 404 18.45 9.90 -19.20
N LEU A 405 19.15 11.04 -19.21
CA LEU A 405 18.53 12.35 -19.30
C LEU A 405 17.88 12.59 -20.66
N GLN A 406 18.51 12.12 -21.76
CA GLN A 406 17.97 12.24 -23.11
C GLN A 406 16.74 11.34 -23.31
N GLU A 407 16.83 10.07 -22.92
CA GLU A 407 15.76 9.07 -23.06
C GLU A 407 14.48 9.52 -22.35
N LEU A 408 14.64 10.05 -21.12
CA LEU A 408 13.52 10.57 -20.33
C LEU A 408 13.17 12.03 -20.64
N ARG A 409 13.83 12.66 -21.62
CA ARG A 409 13.62 14.04 -22.05
C ARG A 409 13.65 15.04 -20.89
N MET A 410 14.64 14.88 -20.02
CA MET A 410 14.80 15.65 -18.81
C MET A 410 15.56 16.94 -19.08
N ASP A 411 15.13 18.03 -18.46
CA ASP A 411 15.84 19.30 -18.51
C ASP A 411 17.04 19.24 -17.55
N GLY A 412 18.22 19.69 -17.99
CA GLY A 412 19.45 19.69 -17.20
C GLY A 412 19.37 20.51 -15.91
N ALA A 413 18.43 21.46 -15.82
CA ALA A 413 18.15 22.23 -14.61
C ALA A 413 17.24 21.50 -13.60
N MET A 414 16.60 20.38 -13.98
CA MET A 414 15.72 19.64 -13.06
C MET A 414 16.50 19.12 -11.86
N THR A 415 15.92 19.30 -10.68
CA THR A 415 16.46 18.76 -9.44
C THR A 415 15.88 17.39 -9.13
N VAL A 416 16.54 16.64 -8.24
CA VAL A 416 16.02 15.34 -7.78
C VAL A 416 14.64 15.47 -7.13
N LEU A 417 14.36 16.58 -6.43
CA LEU A 417 13.03 16.87 -5.89
C LEU A 417 11.96 17.04 -6.99
N ASP A 418 12.32 17.51 -8.18
CA ASP A 418 11.35 17.71 -9.28
C ASP A 418 10.87 16.41 -9.91
N LEU A 419 11.51 15.28 -9.57
CA LEU A 419 11.19 13.99 -10.16
C LEU A 419 9.87 13.43 -9.63
N SER A 420 9.03 13.01 -10.56
CA SER A 420 7.92 12.12 -10.25
C SER A 420 8.42 10.72 -9.92
N VAL A 421 7.62 9.98 -9.16
CA VAL A 421 7.88 8.57 -8.84
C VAL A 421 8.06 7.73 -10.12
N VAL A 422 7.31 8.04 -11.19
CA VAL A 422 7.45 7.37 -12.49
C VAL A 422 8.80 7.66 -13.14
N GLU A 423 9.28 8.91 -13.10
CA GLU A 423 10.62 9.24 -13.63
C GLU A 423 11.72 8.57 -12.80
N VAL A 424 11.61 8.55 -11.48
CA VAL A 424 12.59 7.85 -10.61
C VAL A 424 12.66 6.36 -10.93
N THR A 425 11.51 5.69 -11.10
CA THR A 425 11.45 4.26 -11.41
C THR A 425 12.00 3.94 -12.80
N ARG A 426 11.76 4.81 -13.79
CA ARG A 426 12.37 4.69 -15.12
C ARG A 426 13.88 4.89 -15.10
N LEU A 427 14.37 5.90 -14.38
CA LEU A 427 15.81 6.09 -14.17
C LEU A 427 16.43 4.85 -13.50
N ALA A 428 15.79 4.30 -12.47
CA ALA A 428 16.26 3.10 -11.79
C ALA A 428 16.32 1.88 -12.75
N SER A 429 15.34 1.75 -13.64
CA SER A 429 15.28 0.67 -14.64
C SER A 429 16.42 0.78 -15.66
N LEU A 430 16.67 1.98 -16.20
CA LEU A 430 17.80 2.22 -17.11
C LEU A 430 19.16 1.97 -16.43
N TRP A 431 19.28 2.39 -15.17
CA TRP A 431 20.47 2.12 -14.36
C TRP A 431 20.69 0.62 -14.14
N GLN A 432 19.64 -0.13 -13.82
CA GLN A 432 19.72 -1.59 -13.64
C GLN A 432 20.14 -2.31 -14.92
N GLN A 433 19.60 -1.92 -16.07
CA GLN A 433 19.97 -2.48 -17.37
C GLN A 433 21.47 -2.31 -17.64
N PHE A 434 22.01 -1.11 -17.39
CA PHE A 434 23.44 -0.84 -17.53
C PHE A 434 24.30 -1.69 -16.58
N VAL A 435 23.92 -1.78 -15.30
CA VAL A 435 24.64 -2.60 -14.31
C VAL A 435 24.66 -4.07 -14.73
N THR A 436 23.54 -4.58 -15.24
CA THR A 436 23.43 -5.96 -15.71
C THR A 436 24.29 -6.24 -16.94
N MET A 437 24.29 -5.34 -17.93
CA MET A 437 25.12 -5.46 -19.13
C MET A 437 26.62 -5.40 -18.81
N SER A 438 27.01 -4.54 -17.87
CA SER A 438 28.41 -4.41 -17.43
C SER A 438 28.93 -5.67 -16.73
N GLN A 439 28.05 -6.43 -16.06
CA GLN A 439 28.40 -7.70 -15.41
C GLN A 439 28.50 -8.88 -16.40
N GLN A 440 27.83 -8.79 -17.56
CA GLN A 440 27.79 -9.84 -18.58
C GLN A 440 28.92 -9.74 -19.61
N GLN A 441 29.76 -8.70 -19.56
CA GLN A 441 31.00 -8.66 -20.32
C GLN A 441 32.12 -9.36 -19.53
N PRO A 442 32.48 -10.62 -19.84
CA PRO A 442 33.72 -11.18 -19.32
C PRO A 442 34.89 -10.35 -19.85
N GLN A 443 35.89 -10.11 -19.00
CA GLN A 443 37.18 -9.59 -19.44
C GLN A 443 37.72 -10.49 -20.57
N HIS A 444 37.61 -10.02 -21.80
CA HIS A 444 38.20 -10.69 -22.94
C HIS A 444 39.71 -10.39 -22.92
N GLY A 445 40.50 -11.41 -22.59
CA GLY A 445 41.88 -11.61 -23.03
C GLY A 445 42.87 -10.49 -22.74
N ASP A 446 43.55 -10.59 -21.61
CA ASP A 446 44.91 -10.08 -21.47
C ASP A 446 45.82 -10.97 -22.34
N ASP A 447 46.01 -10.56 -23.60
CA ASP A 447 47.15 -11.00 -24.41
C ASP A 447 48.11 -9.81 -24.47
N GLY A 448 49.30 -10.04 -23.92
CA GLY A 448 50.17 -8.99 -23.41
C GLY A 448 50.55 -7.92 -24.42
N THR A 449 50.51 -6.68 -23.96
CA THR A 449 51.49 -5.65 -24.34
C THR A 449 51.54 -4.59 -23.25
N GLU A 450 52.70 -4.44 -22.63
CA GLU A 450 53.02 -3.31 -21.75
C GLU A 450 52.83 -2.00 -22.52
N ALA A 451 51.85 -1.18 -22.15
CA ALA A 451 51.96 0.27 -22.16
C ALA A 451 50.74 0.94 -21.50
N ASP A 452 51.08 1.72 -20.49
CA ASP A 452 50.48 2.99 -20.08
C ASP A 452 49.35 3.01 -19.05
N ALA A 453 49.58 3.87 -18.06
CA ALA A 453 48.81 4.04 -16.86
C ALA A 453 47.60 4.94 -17.11
N GLY A 454 46.45 4.55 -16.54
CA GLY A 454 45.44 5.50 -16.09
C GLY A 454 44.07 5.37 -16.72
N THR A 455 43.25 4.44 -16.22
CA THR A 455 41.90 4.74 -15.69
C THR A 455 41.41 3.50 -14.96
N ALA A 456 41.43 3.52 -13.62
CA ALA A 456 40.73 2.52 -12.84
C ALA A 456 39.23 2.63 -13.16
N ALA A 457 38.59 1.52 -13.51
CA ALA A 457 37.13 1.46 -13.62
C ALA A 457 36.53 2.00 -12.30
N PRO A 458 35.49 2.86 -12.36
CA PRO A 458 34.90 3.38 -11.15
C PRO A 458 34.33 2.23 -10.33
N ASP A 459 34.70 2.14 -9.05
CA ASP A 459 34.05 1.27 -8.07
C ASP A 459 32.55 1.62 -8.04
N ILE A 460 31.74 0.85 -8.76
CA ILE A 460 30.28 1.02 -8.76
C ILE A 460 29.78 0.51 -7.41
N PRO A 461 29.16 1.34 -6.56
CA PRO A 461 28.64 0.88 -5.28
C PRO A 461 27.50 -0.12 -5.51
N MET A 462 27.80 -1.39 -5.25
CA MET A 462 26.94 -2.55 -5.44
C MET A 462 25.76 -2.53 -4.45
N ALA A 463 24.61 -3.05 -4.88
CA ALA A 463 23.59 -3.52 -3.96
C ALA A 463 24.06 -4.88 -3.39
N PRO A 464 23.94 -5.14 -2.07
CA PRO A 464 24.23 -6.47 -1.54
C PRO A 464 23.29 -7.49 -2.19
N CYS A 465 23.85 -8.56 -2.74
CA CYS A 465 23.10 -9.72 -3.17
C CYS A 465 22.22 -10.22 -2.02
N SER A 466 20.94 -10.42 -2.33
CA SER A 466 19.87 -11.02 -1.54
C SER A 466 20.37 -11.84 -0.34
N SER A 467 20.59 -11.18 0.78
CA SER A 467 20.71 -11.80 2.10
C SER A 467 19.47 -11.38 2.88
N PRO A 468 18.84 -12.29 3.65
CA PRO A 468 17.64 -11.94 4.40
C PRO A 468 17.97 -10.82 5.38
N LEU A 469 17.26 -9.70 5.25
CA LEU A 469 17.22 -8.62 6.23
C LEU A 469 16.52 -9.08 7.50
#